data_AF-A0A7Y0BEZ5-F1
#
_entry.id   AF-A0A7Y0BEZ5-F1
#
_cell.length_a   1.000
_cell.length_b   1.000
_cell.length_c   1.000
_cell.angle_alpha   90.00
_cell.angle_beta   90.00
_cell.angle_gamma   90.00
#
_symmetry.space_group_name_H-M   'P 1'
#
loop_
_entity.id
_entity.type
_entity.pdbx_description
1 polymer ?
#
loop_
_entity_poly.entity_id
_entity_poly.type
_entity_poly.pdbx_seq_one_letter_code
_entity_poly.pdbx_strand_id
1 'polypeptide(L)'
;MLTADRFAEICAGRNSYRSTEQLDRDVQDLLAERAELLARLGVERGKDTAVGGESTLAPHTARTAEVRFGVWGSLRLIGPTVRDLEPDYYGHFYRQLGGWLPDGLSGELPRGTEYLEWVHMPGLVMPTGINVQVAISPTRDGSRYMTIEWRRERPR
;
A
#
# COMPACT_ATOMS: atom_id res chain seq x y z
N MET A 1 -18.62 10.28 -20.69
CA MET A 1 -17.27 10.86 -20.55
C MET A 1 -17.39 12.04 -19.59
N LEU A 2 -16.70 11.95 -18.47
CA LEU A 2 -16.76 12.92 -17.39
C LEU A 2 -16.06 14.22 -17.82
N THR A 3 -16.62 15.38 -17.47
CA THR A 3 -15.93 16.66 -17.75
C THR A 3 -14.85 16.92 -16.69
N ALA A 4 -13.81 17.68 -17.04
CA ALA A 4 -12.72 18.02 -16.12
C ALA A 4 -13.21 18.75 -14.85
N ASP A 5 -14.17 19.66 -15.01
CA ASP A 5 -14.79 20.36 -13.88
C ASP A 5 -15.56 19.39 -12.97
N ARG A 6 -16.26 18.42 -13.57
CA ARG A 6 -17.00 17.40 -12.82
C ARG A 6 -16.06 16.47 -12.06
N PHE A 7 -14.95 16.07 -12.66
CA PHE A 7 -13.90 15.31 -12.00
C PHE A 7 -13.34 16.05 -10.78
N ALA A 8 -13.03 17.35 -10.95
CA ALA A 8 -12.53 18.18 -9.86
C ALA A 8 -13.52 18.32 -8.70
N GLU A 9 -14.83 18.43 -8.99
CA GLU A 9 -15.88 18.44 -7.96
C GLU A 9 -15.92 17.13 -7.17
N ILE A 10 -15.82 15.99 -7.84
CA ILE A 10 -15.82 14.66 -7.22
C ILE A 10 -14.58 14.51 -6.33
N CYS A 11 -13.39 14.86 -6.82
CA CYS A 11 -12.16 14.84 -6.03
C CYS A 11 -12.20 15.79 -4.83
N ALA A 12 -12.92 16.91 -4.93
CA ALA A 12 -13.14 17.84 -3.83
C ALA A 12 -14.22 17.38 -2.83
N GLY A 13 -14.82 16.20 -3.02
CA GLY A 13 -15.84 15.65 -2.14
C GLY A 13 -17.15 16.44 -2.12
N ARG A 14 -17.47 17.16 -3.21
CA ARG A 14 -18.70 17.96 -3.29
C ARG A 14 -19.89 17.07 -3.64
N ASN A 15 -20.87 17.00 -2.73
CA ASN A 15 -22.09 16.22 -2.92
C ASN A 15 -23.14 16.97 -3.77
N SER A 16 -22.82 17.24 -5.04
CA SER A 16 -23.70 17.96 -5.97
C SER A 16 -24.60 17.05 -6.83
N TYR A 17 -24.72 15.77 -6.47
CA TYR A 17 -25.57 14.81 -7.19
C TYR A 17 -27.05 15.13 -7.02
N ARG A 18 -27.78 15.26 -8.13
CA ARG A 18 -29.23 15.53 -8.13
C ARG A 18 -30.07 14.27 -8.29
N SER A 19 -29.49 13.16 -8.76
CA SER A 19 -30.14 11.85 -8.85
C SER A 19 -29.13 10.70 -8.72
N THR A 20 -29.63 9.51 -8.39
CA THR A 20 -28.84 8.27 -8.37
C THR A 20 -28.34 7.88 -9.76
N GLU A 21 -29.13 8.13 -10.81
CA GLU A 21 -28.75 7.88 -12.20
C GLU A 21 -27.59 8.76 -12.67
N GLN A 22 -27.42 9.95 -12.08
CA GLN A 22 -26.26 10.81 -12.33
C GLN A 22 -25.01 10.22 -11.66
N LEU A 23 -25.15 9.71 -10.43
CA LEU A 23 -24.07 9.04 -9.73
C LEU A 23 -23.61 7.78 -10.49
N ASP A 24 -24.55 6.95 -10.95
CA ASP A 24 -24.23 5.72 -11.67
C ASP A 24 -23.47 5.99 -12.97
N ARG A 25 -23.86 7.03 -13.72
CA ARG A 25 -23.15 7.44 -14.94
C ARG A 25 -21.74 7.94 -14.64
N ASP A 26 -21.58 8.78 -13.61
CA ASP A 26 -20.28 9.31 -13.21
C ASP A 26 -19.34 8.16 -12.75
N VAL A 27 -19.87 7.15 -12.05
CA VAL A 27 -19.11 5.94 -11.64
C VAL A 27 -18.66 5.13 -12.85
N GLN A 28 -19.54 4.90 -13.83
CA GLN A 28 -19.18 4.16 -15.05
C GLN A 28 -18.11 4.88 -15.86
N ASP A 29 -18.20 6.20 -15.98
CA ASP A 29 -17.20 7.02 -16.67
C ASP A 29 -15.83 6.94 -15.96
N LEU A 30 -15.79 7.02 -14.63
CA LEU A 30 -14.55 6.89 -13.85
C LEU A 30 -13.90 5.50 -13.99
N LEU A 31 -14.72 4.44 -14.03
CA LEU A 31 -14.23 3.07 -14.25
C LEU A 31 -13.63 2.90 -15.65
N ALA A 32 -14.25 3.51 -16.67
CA ALA A 32 -13.73 3.50 -18.03
C ALA A 32 -12.38 4.23 -18.13
N GLU A 33 -12.25 5.43 -17.53
CA GLU A 33 -10.99 6.16 -17.49
C GLU A 33 -9.89 5.38 -16.75
N ARG A 34 -10.22 4.72 -15.64
CA ARG A 34 -9.28 3.83 -14.94
C ARG A 34 -8.79 2.70 -15.84
N ALA A 35 -9.67 2.09 -16.62
CA ALA A 35 -9.31 1.02 -17.55
C ALA A 35 -8.37 1.52 -18.65
N GLU A 36 -8.63 2.71 -19.22
CA GLU A 36 -7.74 3.33 -20.19
C GLU A 36 -6.37 3.70 -19.62
N LEU A 37 -6.31 4.25 -18.41
CA LEU A 37 -5.05 4.57 -17.74
C LEU A 37 -4.23 3.31 -17.46
N LEU A 38 -4.88 2.23 -17.01
CA LEU A 38 -4.21 0.94 -16.84
C LEU A 38 -3.72 0.36 -18.17
N ALA A 39 -4.48 0.52 -19.26
CA ALA A 39 -4.04 0.11 -20.59
C ALA A 39 -2.83 0.94 -21.06
N ARG A 40 -2.83 2.27 -20.85
CA ARG A 40 -1.69 3.14 -21.18
C ARG A 40 -0.44 2.78 -20.37
N LEU A 41 -0.58 2.58 -19.06
CA LEU A 41 0.51 2.10 -18.20
C LEU A 41 1.00 0.71 -18.60
N GLY A 42 0.09 -0.18 -19.03
CA GLY A 42 0.43 -1.50 -19.56
C GLY A 42 1.18 -1.46 -20.89
N VAL A 43 0.86 -0.49 -21.76
CA VAL A 43 1.55 -0.27 -23.05
C VAL A 43 2.91 0.42 -22.85
N GLU A 44 3.03 1.37 -21.91
CA GLU A 44 4.33 1.96 -21.53
C GLU A 44 5.28 0.92 -20.90
N ARG A 45 4.74 -0.03 -20.13
CA ARG A 45 5.52 -1.15 -19.57
C ARG A 45 6.12 -2.09 -20.63
N GLY A 46 5.62 -2.05 -21.88
CA GLY A 46 6.13 -2.84 -22.99
C GLY A 46 7.27 -2.19 -23.77
N LYS A 47 7.58 -0.91 -23.56
CA LYS A 47 8.57 -0.17 -24.38
C LYS A 47 9.85 0.23 -23.63
N ASP A 48 9.84 0.17 -22.30
CA ASP A 48 10.99 0.50 -21.43
C ASP A 48 11.57 -0.72 -20.71
N THR A 49 11.82 -1.83 -21.43
CA THR A 49 12.77 -2.83 -20.95
C THR A 49 14.20 -2.35 -21.20
N ALA A 50 14.59 -1.29 -20.49
CA ALA A 50 15.99 -0.96 -20.26
C ALA A 50 16.44 -1.69 -18.99
N VAL A 51 17.23 -2.75 -19.19
CA VAL A 51 18.24 -3.32 -18.28
C VAL A 51 18.03 -2.99 -16.79
N GLY A 52 17.09 -3.69 -16.16
CA GLY A 52 16.99 -3.76 -14.71
C GLY A 52 18.01 -4.77 -14.20
N GLY A 53 19.29 -4.41 -14.17
CA GLY A 53 20.19 -5.08 -13.24
C GLY A 53 19.56 -4.97 -11.86
N GLU A 54 19.48 -6.09 -11.12
CA GLU A 54 19.15 -6.12 -9.70
C GLU A 54 20.22 -5.34 -8.92
N SER A 55 20.14 -4.02 -9.05
CA SER A 55 20.77 -3.08 -8.14
C SER A 55 20.04 -3.26 -6.82
N THR A 56 20.82 -3.43 -5.76
CA THR A 56 20.38 -3.48 -4.37
C THR A 56 19.55 -2.23 -4.09
N LEU A 57 18.24 -2.28 -4.37
CA LEU A 57 17.37 -1.12 -4.38
C LEU A 57 17.28 -0.61 -2.96
N ALA A 58 17.73 0.63 -2.77
CA ALA A 58 17.63 1.33 -1.50
C ALA A 58 16.22 1.19 -0.91
N PRO A 59 16.07 1.15 0.43
CA PRO A 59 14.76 1.02 1.06
C PRO A 59 13.78 2.06 0.54
N HIS A 60 12.57 1.64 0.16
CA HIS A 60 11.52 2.57 -0.25
C HIS A 60 10.93 3.23 0.99
N THR A 61 10.95 4.55 1.04
CA THR A 61 10.48 5.30 2.21
C THR A 61 9.33 6.22 1.83
N ALA A 62 8.41 6.44 2.76
CA ALA A 62 7.36 7.44 2.63
C ALA A 62 7.11 8.14 3.96
N ARG A 63 6.35 9.24 3.93
CA ARG A 63 6.00 9.97 5.15
C ARG A 63 5.02 9.19 6.02
N THR A 64 4.00 8.60 5.40
CA THR A 64 3.02 7.76 6.08
C THR A 64 2.51 6.65 5.17
N ALA A 65 2.10 5.53 5.76
CA ALA A 65 1.40 4.44 5.09
C ALA A 65 0.16 4.08 5.88
N GLU A 66 -0.87 3.60 5.18
CA GLU A 66 -2.04 3.02 5.81
C GLU A 66 -2.03 1.52 5.57
N VAL A 67 -2.23 0.76 6.64
CA VAL A 67 -2.20 -0.69 6.66
C VAL A 67 -3.53 -1.17 7.18
N ARG A 68 -4.16 -2.15 6.53
CA ARG A 68 -5.39 -2.75 7.04
C ARG A 68 -5.23 -4.24 7.26
N PHE A 69 -5.56 -4.67 8.47
CA PHE A 69 -5.66 -6.06 8.85
C PHE A 69 -7.12 -6.48 8.95
N GLY A 70 -7.42 -7.74 8.67
CA GLY A 70 -8.81 -8.22 8.66
C GLY A 70 -9.52 -8.08 10.00
N VAL A 71 -8.84 -8.40 11.11
CA VAL A 71 -9.41 -8.34 12.46
C VAL A 71 -9.20 -6.96 13.11
N TRP A 72 -8.05 -6.34 12.88
CA TRP A 72 -7.62 -5.13 13.60
C TRP A 72 -8.03 -3.82 12.92
N GLY A 73 -8.56 -3.88 11.70
CA GLY A 73 -8.93 -2.70 10.93
C GLY A 73 -7.71 -1.92 10.41
N SER A 74 -7.90 -0.62 10.19
CA SER A 74 -6.88 0.26 9.61
C SER A 74 -5.97 0.86 10.68
N LEU A 75 -4.66 0.81 10.43
CA LEU A 75 -3.59 1.42 11.21
C LEU A 75 -2.73 2.30 10.32
N ARG A 76 -2.30 3.44 10.86
CA ARG A 76 -1.40 4.36 10.16
C ARG A 76 0.02 4.20 10.68
N LEU A 77 0.98 4.01 9.77
CA LEU A 77 2.42 4.00 10.07
C LEU A 77 3.05 5.35 9.73
N ILE A 78 3.95 5.83 10.60
CA ILE A 78 4.72 7.06 10.46
C ILE A 78 6.16 6.71 10.07
N GLY A 79 6.69 7.41 9.07
CA GLY A 79 8.00 7.11 8.49
C GLY A 79 8.15 5.67 8.00
N PRO A 80 7.14 5.09 7.29
CA PRO A 80 7.24 3.72 6.79
C PRO A 80 8.43 3.54 5.86
N THR A 81 9.06 2.38 6.00
CA THR A 81 10.20 1.94 5.18
C THR A 81 9.95 0.51 4.72
N VAL A 82 10.03 0.27 3.42
CA VAL A 82 9.97 -1.06 2.82
C VAL A 82 11.36 -1.47 2.36
N ARG A 83 11.82 -2.63 2.81
CA ARG A 83 13.13 -3.19 2.45
C ARG A 83 13.02 -4.68 2.17
N ASP A 84 13.87 -5.14 1.26
CA ASP A 84 14.11 -6.56 1.09
C ASP A 84 15.01 -7.05 2.22
N LEU A 85 14.69 -8.22 2.77
CA LEU A 85 15.50 -8.88 3.80
C LEU A 85 16.46 -9.87 3.14
N GLU A 86 17.55 -10.17 3.83
CA GLU A 86 18.44 -11.25 3.45
C GLU A 86 17.69 -12.60 3.44
N PRO A 87 18.06 -13.53 2.55
CA PRO A 87 17.47 -14.85 2.55
C PRO A 87 17.65 -15.53 3.91
N ASP A 88 16.63 -16.23 4.38
CA ASP A 88 16.78 -17.07 5.56
C ASP A 88 17.72 -18.26 5.29
N TYR A 89 18.01 -19.04 6.33
CA TYR A 89 18.82 -20.26 6.24
C TYR A 89 18.28 -21.27 5.20
N TYR A 90 16.98 -21.24 4.89
CA TYR A 90 16.32 -22.10 3.90
C TYR A 90 16.26 -21.49 2.49
N GLY A 91 16.88 -20.32 2.30
CA GLY A 91 16.90 -19.59 1.03
C GLY A 91 15.55 -18.98 0.65
N HIS A 92 14.68 -18.71 1.63
CA HIS A 92 13.44 -17.96 1.43
C HIS A 92 13.73 -16.47 1.52
N PHE A 93 13.14 -15.71 0.58
CA PHE A 93 13.28 -14.28 0.50
C PHE A 93 12.07 -13.62 1.14
N TYR A 94 12.32 -12.57 1.91
CA TYR A 94 11.27 -11.82 2.58
C TYR A 94 11.39 -10.34 2.25
N ARG A 95 10.27 -9.64 2.40
CA ARG A 95 10.20 -8.20 2.39
C ARG A 95 9.55 -7.74 3.68
N GLN A 96 10.05 -6.62 4.20
CA GLN A 96 9.59 -6.04 5.45
C GLN A 96 9.10 -4.62 5.19
N LEU A 97 7.91 -4.32 5.68
CA LEU A 97 7.43 -2.96 5.93
C LEU A 97 7.61 -2.67 7.41
N GLY A 98 8.41 -1.67 7.74
CA GLY A 98 8.55 -1.16 9.10
C GLY A 98 8.04 0.27 9.21
N GLY A 99 7.51 0.66 10.36
CA GLY A 99 7.11 2.04 10.62
C GLY A 99 6.73 2.30 12.07
N TRP A 100 6.75 3.57 12.47
CA TRP A 100 6.37 3.98 13.82
C TRP A 100 4.85 4.02 13.96
N LEU A 101 4.34 3.54 15.08
CA LEU A 101 2.94 3.71 15.45
C LEU A 101 2.73 5.13 16.01
N PRO A 102 1.55 5.74 15.81
CA PRO A 102 1.24 7.04 16.37
C PRO A 102 1.24 7.01 17.90
N ASP A 103 1.67 8.12 18.49
CA ASP A 103 1.55 8.34 19.93
C ASP A 103 0.08 8.34 20.35
N GLY A 104 -0.20 7.77 21.52
CA GLY A 104 -1.57 7.67 22.04
C GLY A 104 -2.42 6.55 21.45
N LEU A 105 -1.90 5.74 20.50
CA LEU A 105 -2.59 4.54 20.03
C LEU A 105 -2.71 3.51 21.19
N SER A 106 -3.85 3.48 21.86
CA SER A 106 -4.13 2.56 22.97
C SER A 106 -4.95 1.35 22.50
N GLY A 107 -4.64 0.17 23.04
CA GLY A 107 -5.38 -1.06 22.74
C GLY A 107 -4.46 -2.22 22.43
N GLU A 108 -5.06 -3.39 22.23
CA GLU A 108 -4.36 -4.53 21.64
C GLU A 108 -4.00 -4.20 20.19
N LEU A 109 -2.85 -4.70 19.74
CA LEU A 109 -2.30 -4.44 18.42
C LEU A 109 -1.98 -5.78 17.75
N PRO A 110 -2.04 -5.86 16.40
CA PRO A 110 -1.71 -7.06 15.67
C PRO A 110 -0.32 -7.57 16.02
N ARG A 111 -0.20 -8.87 16.29
CA ARG A 111 1.05 -9.55 16.66
C ARG A 111 1.01 -11.00 16.20
N GLY A 112 2.16 -11.51 15.76
CA GLY A 112 2.25 -12.87 15.25
C GLY A 112 1.78 -12.95 13.81
N THR A 113 1.15 -14.07 13.45
CA THR A 113 0.62 -14.28 12.10
C THR A 113 -0.72 -13.57 11.95
N GLU A 114 -0.81 -12.64 11.01
CA GLU A 114 -1.99 -11.83 10.76
C GLU A 114 -2.37 -11.84 9.27
N TYR A 115 -3.65 -11.60 8.98
CA TYR A 115 -4.12 -11.45 7.61
C TYR A 115 -4.12 -9.97 7.21
N LEU A 116 -3.24 -9.63 6.26
CA LEU A 116 -3.14 -8.31 5.67
C LEU A 116 -4.11 -8.20 4.49
N GLU A 117 -5.11 -7.32 4.62
CA GLU A 117 -6.04 -7.04 3.53
C GLU A 117 -5.35 -6.20 2.47
N TRP A 118 -4.77 -5.07 2.88
CA TRP A 118 -4.03 -4.18 1.98
C TRP A 118 -3.08 -3.25 2.73
N VAL A 119 -2.13 -2.70 1.98
CA VAL A 119 -1.29 -1.57 2.39
C VAL A 119 -1.31 -0.51 1.31
N HIS A 120 -1.58 0.73 1.70
CA HIS A 120 -1.40 1.88 0.87
C HIS A 120 -0.06 2.56 1.20
N MET A 121 0.93 2.32 0.34
CA MET A 121 2.26 2.93 0.40
C MET A 121 2.44 3.84 -0.83
N PRO A 122 2.61 5.17 -0.64
CA PRO A 122 2.81 6.07 -1.77
C PRO A 122 4.01 5.66 -2.63
N GLY A 123 3.79 5.56 -3.95
CA GLY A 123 4.83 5.23 -4.92
C GLY A 123 5.29 3.77 -4.94
N LEU A 124 4.64 2.86 -4.19
CA LEU A 124 5.00 1.45 -4.18
C LEU A 124 3.75 0.55 -4.19
N VAL A 125 3.73 -0.40 -5.11
CA VAL A 125 2.70 -1.44 -5.14
C VAL A 125 2.99 -2.46 -4.05
N MET A 126 2.02 -2.64 -3.14
CA MET A 126 2.10 -3.56 -2.02
C MET A 126 1.26 -4.81 -2.29
N PRO A 127 1.62 -5.96 -1.72
CA PRO A 127 0.75 -7.14 -1.77
C PRO A 127 -0.55 -6.91 -0.99
N THR A 128 -1.58 -7.65 -1.36
CA THR A 128 -2.91 -7.60 -0.75
C THR A 128 -3.44 -9.00 -0.52
N GLY A 129 -4.21 -9.20 0.54
CA GLY A 129 -4.88 -10.46 0.84
C GLY A 129 -3.93 -11.61 1.19
N ILE A 130 -2.88 -11.33 1.96
CA ILE A 130 -1.82 -12.30 2.31
C ILE A 130 -1.68 -12.45 3.83
N ASN A 131 -1.15 -13.61 4.25
CA ASN A 131 -0.68 -13.77 5.63
C ASN A 131 0.69 -13.10 5.79
N VAL A 132 0.85 -12.37 6.89
CA VAL A 132 2.06 -11.64 7.24
C VAL A 132 2.45 -11.93 8.68
N GLN A 133 3.74 -11.79 8.98
CA GLN A 133 4.24 -11.82 10.34
C GLN A 133 4.36 -10.38 10.87
N VAL A 134 3.69 -10.10 11.98
CA VAL A 134 3.70 -8.79 12.63
C VAL A 134 4.46 -8.86 13.95
N ALA A 135 5.41 -7.95 14.13
CA ALA A 135 6.08 -7.74 15.41
C ALA A 135 6.05 -6.26 15.79
N ILE A 136 6.02 -6.00 17.09
CA ILE A 136 6.01 -4.64 17.63
C ILE A 136 7.09 -4.55 18.70
N SER A 137 8.05 -3.66 18.48
CA SER A 137 9.17 -3.42 19.36
C SER A 137 9.00 -2.06 20.05
N PRO A 138 8.90 -2.01 21.39
CA PRO A 138 8.92 -0.75 22.11
C PRO A 138 10.35 -0.18 22.16
N THR A 139 10.47 1.13 22.09
CA THR A 139 11.72 1.86 22.32
C THR A 139 11.76 2.47 23.71
N ARG A 140 12.95 2.94 24.14
CA ARG A 140 13.20 3.46 25.48
C ARG A 140 12.36 4.69 25.83
N ASP A 141 11.99 5.48 24.82
CA ASP A 141 11.13 6.67 24.92
C ASP A 141 9.63 6.34 24.96
N GLY A 142 9.25 5.05 24.85
CA GLY A 142 7.84 4.61 24.82
C GLY A 142 7.23 4.58 23.43
N SER A 143 7.95 5.06 22.40
CA SER A 143 7.54 4.90 21.00
C SER A 143 7.49 3.42 20.63
N ARG A 144 6.69 3.06 19.63
CA ARG A 144 6.53 1.66 19.20
C ARG A 144 6.78 1.55 17.71
N TYR A 145 7.69 0.67 17.35
CA TYR A 145 7.99 0.35 15.95
C TYR A 145 7.30 -0.95 15.58
N MET A 146 6.48 -0.92 14.53
CA MET A 146 5.82 -2.10 13.97
C MET A 146 6.61 -2.59 12.75
N THR A 147 6.85 -3.89 12.67
CA THR A 147 7.36 -4.57 11.47
C THR A 147 6.31 -5.56 10.96
N ILE A 148 6.13 -5.57 9.65
CA ILE A 148 5.22 -6.44 8.92
C ILE A 148 6.04 -7.13 7.83
N GLU A 149 6.15 -8.44 7.92
CA GLU A 149 6.99 -9.25 7.04
C GLU A 149 6.17 -10.23 6.23
N TRP A 150 6.54 -10.39 4.97
CA TRP A 150 5.95 -11.39 4.09
C TRP A 150 6.99 -12.01 3.19
N ARG A 151 6.70 -13.24 2.78
CA ARG A 151 7.52 -13.98 1.83
C ARG A 151 7.37 -13.35 0.44
N ARG A 152 8.47 -13.22 -0.28
CA ARG A 152 8.49 -12.82 -1.69
C ARG A 152 9.03 -13.93 -2.58
N GLU A 153 8.70 -13.84 -3.86
CA GLU A 153 9.31 -14.69 -4.88
C GLU A 153 10.82 -14.39 -5.00
N ARG A 154 11.56 -15.37 -5.51
CA ARG A 154 13.00 -15.21 -5.71
C ARG A 154 13.28 -14.02 -6.64
N PRO A 155 14.23 -13.13 -6.29
CA PRO A 155 14.83 -12.21 -7.27
C PRO A 155 15.30 -13.01 -8.50
N ARG A 156 15.09 -12.46 -9.70
CA ARG A 156 15.32 -13.15 -10.98
C ARG A 156 16.60 -12.68 -11.63
#